data_AF-A0AAD7GPU5-F1
#
_entry.id   AF-A0AAD7GPU5-F1
#
_cell.length_a   1.000
_cell.length_b   1.000
_cell.length_c   1.000
_cell.angle_alpha   90.00
_cell.angle_beta   90.00
_cell.angle_gamma   90.00
#
_symmetry.space_group_name_H-M   'P 1'
#
loop_
_entity.id
_entity.type
_entity.pdbx_description
1 polymer ?
#
loop_
_entity_poly.entity_id
_entity_poly.type
_entity_poly.pdbx_seq_one_letter_code
_entity_poly.pdbx_strand_id
1 'polypeptide(L)'
;MPKAARTKQKWSHKKKSKVALQPLGHAKHAPTPDKWGKMIQYGTFQVTDEDEKEYGFSVDDVVRVLPNGRKVGDKLAIYDYWISRILDIRATKESDVWVQIEWFYSARDAAREVPTFDASRCGLYERLRSNHIDYVSSSVFDGSVTLRKYDETSLDQDAILEDDFYYRYTIDVANKEISPAPRATCTCNLPYNPSDAAPDALMHFCPQPACRNYYHSGCITTKGAPPATERDRGFLLRDPDTGVYLELDLMSSASEPPKKRRRPSASHGAPAPEGLPAQAQALLDGLPPVLVSAAAQPIVKGGAFPAGGVVGNITAVLTARRLVFEALRDGQKVTDGWQAHMPDGWQALVDVRLGEGVSATRRPRVARWSAGGGFSKGKGKAKTDDADEVLALECPGCGGPI
;
A
#
# COMPACT_ATOMS: atom_id res chain seq x y z
N MET A 1 -37.36 55.93 11.51
CA MET A 1 -36.91 54.57 11.13
C MET A 1 -36.88 54.46 9.61
N PRO A 2 -35.75 54.70 8.92
CA PRO A 2 -35.68 54.54 7.47
C PRO A 2 -35.39 53.08 7.10
N LYS A 3 -36.11 52.57 6.09
CA LYS A 3 -35.98 51.20 5.57
C LYS A 3 -34.71 51.07 4.72
N ALA A 4 -33.81 50.18 5.13
CA ALA A 4 -32.61 49.84 4.37
C ALA A 4 -32.96 49.01 3.12
N ALA A 5 -32.55 49.49 1.95
CA ALA A 5 -32.71 48.78 0.68
C ALA A 5 -31.67 47.65 0.57
N ARG A 6 -32.13 46.40 0.39
CA ARG A 6 -31.27 45.23 0.12
C ARG A 6 -30.77 45.27 -1.33
N THR A 7 -29.47 45.52 -1.49
CA THR A 7 -28.77 45.39 -2.78
C THR A 7 -28.67 43.92 -3.16
N LYS A 8 -29.29 43.52 -4.28
CA LYS A 8 -29.18 42.15 -4.83
C LYS A 8 -27.80 41.97 -5.45
N GLN A 9 -26.97 41.13 -4.83
CA GLN A 9 -25.69 40.69 -5.37
C GLN A 9 -25.95 39.81 -6.60
N LYS A 10 -25.58 40.30 -7.80
CA LYS A 10 -25.62 39.51 -9.03
C LYS A 10 -24.47 38.52 -9.02
N TRP A 11 -24.77 37.23 -8.85
CA TRP A 11 -23.83 36.15 -9.15
C TRP A 11 -23.61 36.09 -10.66
N SER A 12 -22.40 36.47 -11.10
CA SER A 12 -21.96 36.14 -12.45
C SER A 12 -21.40 34.73 -12.45
N HIS A 13 -22.07 33.81 -13.15
CA HIS A 13 -21.51 32.50 -13.47
C HIS A 13 -20.36 32.71 -14.46
N LYS A 14 -19.15 32.86 -13.93
CA LYS A 14 -17.92 32.85 -14.74
C LYS A 14 -17.75 31.40 -15.24
N LYS A 15 -18.16 31.11 -16.47
CA LYS A 15 -17.82 29.85 -17.16
C LYS A 15 -16.30 29.69 -17.10
N LYS A 16 -15.80 28.71 -16.35
CA LYS A 16 -14.38 28.32 -16.39
C LYS A 16 -14.08 27.92 -17.84
N SER A 17 -13.30 28.73 -18.55
CA SER A 17 -12.77 28.35 -19.86
C SER A 17 -11.91 27.10 -19.66
N LYS A 18 -12.21 26.01 -20.37
CA LYS A 18 -11.28 24.87 -20.49
C LYS A 18 -9.97 25.43 -21.03
N VAL A 19 -8.94 25.50 -20.18
CA VAL A 19 -7.58 25.75 -20.64
C VAL A 19 -7.21 24.52 -21.47
N ALA A 20 -7.02 24.70 -22.78
CA ALA A 20 -6.57 23.64 -23.66
C ALA A 20 -5.15 23.27 -23.23
N LEU A 21 -4.99 22.07 -22.69
CA LEU A 21 -3.68 21.50 -22.37
C LEU A 21 -2.89 21.30 -23.67
N GLN A 22 -1.58 21.56 -23.63
CA GLN A 22 -0.73 21.28 -24.78
C GLN A 22 -0.62 19.76 -24.95
N PRO A 23 -0.91 19.22 -26.16
CA PRO A 23 -0.80 17.80 -26.44
C PRO A 23 0.64 17.31 -26.25
N LEU A 24 0.81 16.20 -25.52
CA LEU A 24 2.11 15.55 -25.34
C LEU A 24 2.48 14.68 -26.56
N GLY A 25 1.47 14.21 -27.29
CA GLY A 25 1.54 13.39 -28.48
C GLY A 25 1.14 14.16 -29.74
N HIS A 26 1.78 15.29 -30.05
CA HIS A 26 1.65 15.85 -31.40
C HIS A 26 2.39 14.96 -32.42
N ALA A 27 1.77 13.85 -32.81
CA ALA A 27 1.93 13.42 -34.19
C ALA A 27 1.47 14.60 -35.04
N LYS A 28 2.34 15.14 -35.92
CA LYS A 28 2.08 16.30 -36.79
C LYS A 28 0.79 16.21 -37.64
N HIS A 29 0.12 15.04 -37.62
CA HIS A 29 -1.05 14.69 -38.40
C HIS A 29 -2.26 14.28 -37.54
N ALA A 30 -2.24 14.54 -36.23
CA ALA A 30 -3.36 14.22 -35.34
C ALA A 30 -4.68 14.83 -35.84
N PRO A 31 -5.80 14.08 -35.79
CA PRO A 31 -7.09 14.55 -36.29
C PRO A 31 -7.62 15.70 -35.43
N THR A 32 -8.20 16.72 -36.09
CA THR A 32 -8.97 17.74 -35.39
C THR A 32 -10.27 17.15 -34.84
N PRO A 33 -10.91 17.74 -33.82
CA PRO A 33 -12.19 17.25 -33.30
C PRO A 33 -13.27 17.08 -34.38
N ASP A 34 -13.32 17.99 -35.36
CA ASP A 34 -14.26 17.91 -36.49
C ASP A 34 -13.94 16.76 -37.45
N LYS A 35 -12.65 16.48 -37.67
CA LYS A 35 -12.23 15.32 -38.47
C LYS A 35 -12.53 14.02 -37.72
N TRP A 36 -12.19 13.97 -36.43
CA TRP A 36 -12.47 12.84 -35.53
C TRP A 36 -13.94 12.45 -35.54
N GLY A 37 -14.84 13.45 -35.46
CA GLY A 37 -16.28 13.26 -35.52
C GLY A 37 -16.80 12.61 -36.80
N LYS A 38 -16.03 12.68 -37.90
CA LYS A 38 -16.38 12.10 -39.22
C LYS A 38 -15.73 10.74 -39.48
N MET A 39 -14.79 10.32 -38.65
CA MET A 39 -14.11 9.03 -38.80
C MET A 39 -15.00 7.88 -38.33
N ILE A 40 -14.80 6.70 -38.91
CA ILE A 40 -15.53 5.49 -38.55
C ILE A 40 -14.98 4.95 -37.23
N GLN A 41 -15.88 4.62 -36.31
CA GLN A 41 -15.53 4.07 -35.00
C GLN A 41 -15.33 2.54 -35.07
N TYR A 42 -14.33 2.04 -34.35
CA TYR A 42 -14.00 0.62 -34.22
C TYR A 42 -13.92 0.24 -32.74
N GLY A 43 -14.13 -1.04 -32.44
CA GLY A 43 -13.94 -1.57 -31.08
C GLY A 43 -12.52 -2.03 -30.78
N THR A 44 -11.76 -2.37 -31.83
CA THR A 44 -10.43 -2.97 -31.73
C THR A 44 -9.54 -2.54 -32.90
N PHE A 45 -8.22 -2.68 -32.72
CA PHE A 45 -7.22 -2.62 -33.79
C PHE A 45 -6.07 -3.57 -33.51
N GLN A 46 -5.25 -3.83 -34.54
CA GLN A 46 -4.07 -4.68 -34.44
C GLN A 46 -2.82 -3.89 -34.83
N VAL A 47 -1.70 -4.20 -34.18
CA VAL A 47 -0.37 -3.70 -34.51
C VAL A 47 0.56 -4.88 -34.68
N THR A 48 1.32 -4.88 -35.76
CA THR A 48 2.34 -5.90 -36.04
C THR A 48 3.71 -5.32 -35.69
N ASP A 49 4.50 -6.05 -34.92
CA ASP A 49 5.89 -5.67 -34.64
C ASP A 49 6.85 -6.05 -35.78
N GLU A 50 8.15 -5.76 -35.61
CA GLU A 50 9.19 -6.08 -36.60
C GLU A 50 9.38 -7.60 -36.78
N ASP A 51 8.95 -8.41 -35.82
CA ASP A 51 9.04 -9.87 -35.83
C ASP A 51 7.75 -10.53 -36.39
N GLU A 52 6.91 -9.74 -37.07
CA GLU A 52 5.60 -10.15 -37.62
C GLU A 52 4.59 -10.66 -36.58
N LYS A 53 4.80 -10.35 -35.29
CA LYS A 53 3.88 -10.73 -34.23
C LYS A 53 2.78 -9.67 -34.09
N GLU A 54 1.54 -10.14 -34.11
CA GLU A 54 0.35 -9.30 -33.97
C GLU A 54 -0.05 -9.10 -32.51
N TYR A 55 -0.32 -7.85 -32.14
CA TYR A 55 -0.88 -7.45 -30.86
C TYR A 55 -2.23 -6.79 -31.10
N GLY A 56 -3.29 -7.33 -30.48
CA GLY A 56 -4.62 -6.77 -30.52
C GLY A 56 -4.87 -5.83 -29.35
N PHE A 57 -5.56 -4.73 -29.61
CA PHE A 57 -5.94 -3.72 -28.62
C PHE A 57 -7.43 -3.38 -28.75
N SER A 58 -8.07 -3.12 -27.61
CA SER A 58 -9.49 -2.82 -27.49
C SER A 58 -9.74 -1.51 -26.74
N VAL A 59 -10.94 -0.96 -26.86
CA VAL A 59 -11.38 0.14 -25.98
C VAL A 59 -11.29 -0.29 -24.51
N ASP A 60 -10.93 0.66 -23.64
CA ASP A 60 -10.65 0.50 -22.20
C ASP A 60 -9.36 -0.28 -21.83
N ASP A 61 -8.64 -0.85 -22.80
CA ASP A 61 -7.32 -1.43 -22.51
C ASP A 61 -6.35 -0.36 -22.00
N VAL A 62 -5.50 -0.75 -21.04
CA VAL A 62 -4.36 0.04 -20.59
C VAL A 62 -3.11 -0.44 -21.33
N VAL A 63 -2.38 0.49 -21.94
CA VAL A 63 -1.36 0.19 -22.93
C VAL A 63 -0.08 0.99 -22.70
N ARG A 64 1.02 0.45 -23.22
CA ARG A 64 2.31 1.13 -23.38
C ARG A 64 2.34 1.84 -24.71
N VAL A 65 2.73 3.11 -24.66
CA VAL A 65 2.93 3.97 -25.83
C VAL A 65 4.39 4.40 -25.87
N LEU A 66 4.99 4.31 -27.05
CA LEU A 66 6.38 4.68 -27.28
C LEU A 66 6.62 6.18 -27.03
N PRO A 67 7.70 6.55 -26.32
CA PRO A 67 8.10 7.94 -26.19
C PRO A 67 8.46 8.58 -27.54
N ASN A 68 8.27 9.90 -27.63
CA ASN A 68 8.60 10.66 -28.85
C ASN A 68 10.06 10.41 -29.29
N GLY A 69 10.23 10.09 -30.57
CA GLY A 69 11.55 9.84 -31.17
C GLY A 69 12.10 8.43 -30.94
N ARG A 70 11.35 7.54 -30.29
CA ARG A 70 11.66 6.10 -30.20
C ARG A 70 10.93 5.30 -31.27
N LYS A 71 11.45 4.11 -31.57
CA LYS A 71 10.84 3.15 -32.49
C LYS A 71 10.43 1.87 -31.76
N VAL A 72 9.47 1.15 -32.32
CA VAL A 72 9.14 -0.22 -31.91
C VAL A 72 10.42 -1.05 -32.00
N GLY A 73 10.71 -1.86 -30.98
CA GLY A 73 11.96 -2.65 -30.91
C GLY A 73 13.14 -1.97 -30.19
N ASP A 74 13.06 -0.68 -29.86
CA ASP A 74 14.06 -0.03 -29.02
C ASP A 74 14.07 -0.67 -27.61
N LYS A 75 15.27 -1.01 -27.11
CA LYS A 75 15.42 -1.53 -25.73
C LYS A 75 15.14 -0.44 -24.71
N LEU A 76 13.91 -0.41 -24.22
CA LEU A 76 13.41 0.48 -23.18
C LEU A 76 13.06 -0.34 -21.95
N ALA A 77 13.35 0.20 -20.76
CA ALA A 77 12.78 -0.38 -19.56
C ALA A 77 11.26 -0.19 -19.58
N ILE A 78 10.50 -1.15 -19.04
CA ILE A 78 9.04 -1.12 -19.08
C ILE A 78 8.49 0.19 -18.46
N TYR A 79 9.10 0.67 -17.38
CA TYR A 79 8.74 1.91 -16.70
C TYR A 79 9.11 3.20 -17.47
N ASP A 80 9.87 3.13 -18.57
CA ASP A 80 10.19 4.29 -19.42
C ASP A 80 9.12 4.54 -20.49
N TYR A 81 8.20 3.59 -20.72
CA TYR A 81 7.08 3.78 -21.61
C TYR A 81 6.04 4.74 -21.02
N TRP A 82 5.37 5.48 -21.91
CA TRP A 82 4.15 6.18 -21.53
C TRP A 82 3.04 5.16 -21.31
N ILE A 83 2.23 5.37 -20.28
CA ILE A 83 1.08 4.53 -19.99
C ILE A 83 -0.17 5.32 -20.31
N SER A 84 -1.11 4.70 -21.02
CA SER A 84 -2.38 5.32 -21.38
C SER A 84 -3.52 4.31 -21.33
N ARG A 85 -4.76 4.82 -21.26
CA ARG A 85 -5.97 4.02 -21.46
C ARG A 85 -6.64 4.40 -22.76
N ILE A 86 -7.04 3.41 -23.55
CA ILE A 86 -7.77 3.61 -24.80
C ILE A 86 -9.19 4.06 -24.49
N LEU A 87 -9.59 5.22 -24.99
CA LEU A 87 -10.94 5.75 -24.83
C LEU A 87 -11.82 5.50 -26.06
N ASP A 88 -11.24 5.62 -27.25
CA ASP A 88 -11.97 5.49 -28.52
C ASP A 88 -11.01 5.20 -29.68
N ILE A 89 -11.43 4.38 -30.63
CA ILE A 89 -10.62 3.96 -31.79
C ILE A 89 -11.36 4.37 -33.05
N ARG A 90 -10.71 5.11 -33.94
CA ARG A 90 -11.32 5.55 -35.20
C ARG A 90 -10.36 5.46 -36.37
N ALA A 91 -10.92 5.28 -37.56
CA ALA A 91 -10.15 5.30 -38.79
C ALA A 91 -10.85 6.06 -39.91
N THR A 92 -10.07 6.70 -40.77
CA THR A 92 -10.58 7.26 -42.05
C THR A 92 -10.60 6.18 -43.13
N LYS A 93 -9.59 5.31 -43.11
CA LYS A 93 -9.37 4.13 -43.97
C LYS A 93 -8.69 3.06 -43.10
N GLU A 94 -8.69 1.81 -43.54
CA GLU A 94 -8.07 0.69 -42.79
C GLU A 94 -6.62 0.95 -42.36
N SER A 95 -5.85 1.75 -43.12
CA SER A 95 -4.45 2.07 -42.83
C SER A 95 -4.23 3.36 -42.01
N ASP A 96 -5.27 4.14 -41.72
CA ASP A 96 -5.17 5.45 -41.02
C ASP A 96 -5.97 5.39 -39.71
N VAL A 97 -5.51 4.55 -38.79
CA VAL A 97 -6.11 4.32 -37.48
C VAL A 97 -5.53 5.27 -36.45
N TRP A 98 -6.41 5.96 -35.75
CA TRP A 98 -6.12 6.91 -34.69
C TRP A 98 -6.87 6.50 -33.43
N VAL A 99 -6.23 6.73 -32.29
CA VAL A 99 -6.72 6.30 -30.99
C VAL A 99 -6.76 7.51 -30.07
N GLN A 100 -7.92 7.75 -29.48
CA GLN A 100 -8.08 8.71 -28.39
C GLN A 100 -7.71 8.03 -27.08
N ILE A 101 -6.83 8.65 -26.31
CA ILE A 101 -6.27 8.05 -25.10
C ILE A 101 -6.33 9.01 -23.90
N GLU A 102 -6.37 8.45 -22.70
CA GLU A 102 -6.19 9.14 -21.40
C GLU A 102 -4.77 8.84 -20.89
N TRP A 103 -3.97 9.87 -20.62
CA TRP A 103 -2.59 9.69 -20.17
C TRP A 103 -2.49 9.35 -18.67
N PHE A 104 -1.54 8.48 -18.33
CA PHE A 104 -1.07 8.23 -16.97
C PHE A 104 0.37 8.72 -16.85
N TYR A 105 0.57 9.75 -16.04
CA TYR A 105 1.86 10.43 -15.91
C TYR A 105 2.79 9.65 -15.00
N SER A 106 4.07 9.57 -15.35
CA SER A 106 5.10 9.20 -14.38
C SER A 106 5.19 10.27 -13.28
N ALA A 107 5.74 9.91 -12.11
CA ALA A 107 5.97 10.89 -11.05
C ALA A 107 6.86 12.06 -11.52
N ARG A 108 7.87 11.76 -12.34
CA ARG A 108 8.77 12.75 -12.95
C ARG A 108 8.03 13.72 -13.86
N ASP A 109 7.13 13.22 -14.70
CA ASP A 109 6.37 14.07 -15.63
C ASP A 109 5.29 14.86 -14.89
N ALA A 110 4.64 14.27 -13.88
CA ALA A 110 3.72 14.98 -13.01
C ALA A 110 4.39 16.16 -12.28
N ALA A 111 5.63 16.00 -11.80
CA ALA A 111 6.37 17.09 -11.16
C ALA A 111 6.75 18.23 -12.12
N ARG A 112 6.80 17.98 -13.44
CA ARG A 112 6.97 19.05 -14.45
C ARG A 112 5.71 19.90 -14.57
N GLU A 113 4.53 19.28 -14.48
CA GLU A 113 3.24 19.96 -14.53
C GLU A 113 2.89 20.65 -13.21
N VAL A 114 3.21 20.00 -12.09
CA VAL A 114 2.95 20.43 -10.72
C VAL A 114 4.28 20.51 -9.95
N PRO A 115 5.00 21.65 -9.99
CA PRO A 115 6.33 21.76 -9.37
C PRO A 115 6.39 21.57 -7.85
N THR A 116 5.25 21.68 -7.16
CA THR A 116 5.14 21.43 -5.71
C THR A 116 5.05 19.94 -5.36
N PHE A 117 4.90 19.07 -6.36
CA PHE A 117 4.84 17.63 -6.16
C PHE A 117 6.23 17.02 -6.05
N ASP A 118 6.48 16.30 -4.96
CA ASP A 118 7.74 15.59 -4.73
C ASP A 118 7.71 14.19 -5.38
N ALA A 119 8.25 14.11 -6.60
CA ALA A 119 8.34 12.86 -7.35
C ALA A 119 9.21 11.78 -6.67
N SER A 120 10.10 12.14 -5.74
CA SER A 120 10.98 11.19 -5.05
C SER A 120 10.24 10.23 -4.12
N ARG A 121 8.96 10.49 -3.86
CA ARG A 121 8.09 9.71 -2.97
C ARG A 121 7.26 8.64 -3.68
N CYS A 122 7.41 8.51 -4.98
CA CYS A 122 6.63 7.59 -5.79
C CYS A 122 7.45 6.36 -6.20
N GLY A 123 6.75 5.24 -6.37
CA GLY A 123 7.32 4.03 -6.94
C GLY A 123 7.78 4.21 -8.39
N LEU A 124 8.71 3.37 -8.85
CA LEU A 124 9.15 3.38 -10.27
C LEU A 124 8.00 3.09 -11.24
N TYR A 125 7.13 2.14 -10.86
CA TYR A 125 5.94 1.74 -11.61
C TYR A 125 4.69 2.52 -11.20
N GLU A 126 4.84 3.54 -10.35
CA GLU A 126 3.73 4.41 -9.97
C GLU A 126 3.39 5.36 -11.12
N ARG A 127 2.09 5.53 -11.34
CA ARG A 127 1.53 6.49 -12.29
C ARG A 127 0.48 7.38 -11.62
N LEU A 128 0.27 8.55 -12.21
CA LEU A 128 -0.78 9.48 -11.83
C LEU A 128 -1.82 9.52 -12.95
N ARG A 129 -3.05 9.14 -12.63
CA ARG A 129 -4.15 9.19 -13.60
C ARG A 129 -4.49 10.64 -13.93
N SER A 130 -4.41 11.03 -15.20
CA SER A 130 -4.68 12.42 -15.58
C SER A 130 -6.06 12.63 -16.19
N ASN A 131 -6.48 13.89 -16.29
CA ASN A 131 -7.58 14.32 -17.15
C ASN A 131 -7.12 14.73 -18.56
N HIS A 132 -5.87 14.43 -18.93
CA HIS A 132 -5.29 14.78 -20.22
C HIS A 132 -5.67 13.72 -21.27
N ILE A 133 -6.47 14.15 -22.23
CA ILE A 133 -6.86 13.36 -23.40
C ILE A 133 -6.06 13.81 -24.62
N ASP A 134 -5.57 12.85 -25.40
CA ASP A 134 -4.80 13.10 -26.62
C ASP A 134 -5.18 12.11 -27.74
N TYR A 135 -4.72 12.37 -28.96
CA TYR A 135 -4.90 11.49 -30.12
C TYR A 135 -3.56 11.00 -30.65
N VAL A 136 -3.38 9.69 -30.71
CA VAL A 136 -2.14 9.05 -31.19
C VAL A 136 -2.44 8.09 -32.33
N SER A 137 -1.45 7.85 -33.19
CA SER A 137 -1.55 6.84 -34.25
C SER A 137 -1.47 5.44 -33.64
N SER A 138 -2.16 4.45 -34.21
CA SER A 138 -2.00 3.04 -33.80
C SER A 138 -0.55 2.54 -33.87
N SER A 139 0.30 3.16 -34.70
CA SER A 139 1.70 2.76 -34.90
C SER A 139 2.63 2.95 -33.68
N VAL A 140 2.21 3.67 -32.64
CA VAL A 140 3.06 3.92 -31.45
C VAL A 140 2.74 3.01 -30.26
N PHE A 141 1.82 2.07 -30.41
CA PHE A 141 1.45 1.13 -29.35
C PHE A 141 2.41 -0.06 -29.34
N ASP A 142 2.88 -0.40 -28.14
CA ASP A 142 3.88 -1.46 -27.93
C ASP A 142 3.28 -2.72 -27.29
N GLY A 143 2.32 -2.56 -26.38
CA GLY A 143 1.65 -3.69 -25.75
C GLY A 143 0.78 -3.29 -24.57
N SER A 144 -0.07 -4.21 -24.12
CA SER A 144 -0.97 -3.99 -22.99
C SER A 144 -0.25 -4.17 -21.65
N VAL A 145 -0.76 -3.50 -20.61
CA VAL A 145 -0.28 -3.60 -19.23
C VAL A 145 -1.45 -3.65 -18.27
N THR A 146 -1.24 -4.28 -17.11
CA THR A 146 -2.15 -4.18 -15.98
C THR A 146 -1.80 -2.94 -15.17
N LEU A 147 -2.79 -2.07 -14.94
CA LEU A 147 -2.64 -0.90 -14.09
C LEU A 147 -3.66 -0.99 -12.94
N ARG A 148 -3.16 -1.13 -11.71
CA ARG A 148 -3.99 -1.32 -10.52
C ARG A 148 -4.23 -0.01 -9.79
N LYS A 149 -5.42 0.17 -9.21
CA LYS A 149 -5.66 1.24 -8.24
C LYS A 149 -5.12 0.79 -6.89
N TYR A 150 -4.27 1.59 -6.27
CA TYR A 150 -3.80 1.36 -4.90
C TYR A 150 -4.54 2.29 -3.92
N ASP A 151 -5.32 1.71 -3.02
CA ASP A 151 -5.94 2.42 -1.90
C ASP A 151 -5.17 2.14 -0.60
N GLU A 152 -4.35 3.09 -0.15
CA GLU A 152 -3.57 2.96 1.10
C GLU A 152 -4.41 2.81 2.37
N THR A 153 -5.72 3.08 2.30
CA THR A 153 -6.66 2.95 3.42
C THR A 153 -7.39 1.61 3.45
N SER A 154 -7.33 0.84 2.37
CA SER A 154 -7.95 -0.48 2.29
C SER A 154 -7.17 -1.51 3.11
N LEU A 155 -7.89 -2.33 3.87
CA LEU A 155 -7.35 -3.47 4.60
C LEU A 155 -7.35 -4.76 3.76
N ASP A 156 -8.11 -4.75 2.68
CA ASP A 156 -8.44 -5.89 1.82
C ASP A 156 -7.97 -5.62 0.38
N GLN A 157 -6.83 -4.92 0.25
CA GLN A 157 -6.22 -4.60 -1.04
C GLN A 157 -5.45 -5.81 -1.57
N ASP A 158 -5.81 -6.28 -2.76
CA ASP A 158 -5.05 -7.32 -3.47
C ASP A 158 -3.59 -6.89 -3.66
N ALA A 159 -2.69 -7.87 -3.66
CA ALA A 159 -1.27 -7.66 -3.88
C ALA A 159 -1.01 -6.90 -5.20
N ILE A 160 -0.09 -5.94 -5.13
CA ILE A 160 0.44 -5.23 -6.28
C ILE A 160 1.92 -5.54 -6.31
N LEU A 161 2.36 -6.34 -7.29
CA LEU A 161 3.75 -6.78 -7.39
C LEU A 161 4.68 -5.59 -7.69
N GLU A 162 5.98 -5.75 -7.43
CA GLU A 162 6.95 -4.65 -7.56
C GLU A 162 7.12 -4.15 -9.00
N ASP A 163 6.79 -4.98 -9.99
CA ASP A 163 6.82 -4.71 -11.43
C ASP A 163 5.44 -4.40 -12.04
N ASP A 164 4.37 -4.44 -11.24
CA ASP A 164 3.03 -4.05 -11.66
C ASP A 164 2.90 -2.51 -11.67
N PHE A 165 2.30 -1.97 -12.73
CA PHE A 165 1.89 -0.58 -12.72
C PHE A 165 0.74 -0.36 -11.75
N TYR A 166 0.80 0.74 -11.01
CA TYR A 166 -0.29 1.16 -10.13
C TYR A 166 -0.45 2.67 -10.07
N TYR A 167 -1.61 3.12 -9.59
CA TYR A 167 -1.85 4.54 -9.29
C TYR A 167 -2.61 4.68 -7.98
N ARG A 168 -2.21 5.65 -7.17
CA ARG A 168 -2.94 6.10 -5.97
C ARG A 168 -3.40 7.56 -6.08
N TYR A 169 -2.84 8.30 -7.04
CA TYR A 169 -3.16 9.71 -7.25
C TYR A 169 -3.75 9.96 -8.64
N THR A 170 -4.54 11.01 -8.70
CA THR A 170 -5.02 11.65 -9.92
C THR A 170 -4.36 13.01 -10.06
N ILE A 171 -4.09 13.44 -11.30
CA ILE A 171 -3.55 14.75 -11.62
C ILE A 171 -4.52 15.51 -12.53
N ASP A 172 -4.97 16.67 -12.06
CA ASP A 172 -5.63 17.65 -12.91
C ASP A 172 -4.55 18.55 -13.50
N VAL A 173 -4.13 18.25 -14.72
CA VAL A 173 -3.04 18.97 -15.38
C VAL A 173 -3.44 20.43 -15.65
N ALA A 174 -4.74 20.68 -15.91
CA ALA A 174 -5.23 22.03 -16.20
C ALA A 174 -5.23 22.93 -14.97
N ASN A 175 -5.57 22.36 -13.80
CA ASN A 175 -5.55 23.08 -12.53
C ASN A 175 -4.24 22.93 -11.75
N LYS A 176 -3.31 22.08 -12.23
CA LYS A 176 -2.04 21.74 -11.58
C LYS A 176 -2.24 21.21 -10.16
N GLU A 177 -3.20 20.32 -10.00
CA GLU A 177 -3.60 19.77 -8.71
C GLU A 177 -3.47 18.25 -8.70
N ILE A 178 -3.07 17.69 -7.56
CA ILE A 178 -2.97 16.25 -7.35
C ILE A 178 -3.95 15.85 -6.24
N SER A 179 -4.74 14.82 -6.51
CA SER A 179 -5.78 14.33 -5.60
C SER A 179 -5.78 12.80 -5.47
N PRO A 180 -5.88 12.24 -4.25
CA PRO A 180 -5.81 12.96 -2.98
C PRO A 180 -4.43 13.58 -2.76
N ALA A 181 -4.34 14.57 -1.86
CA ALA A 181 -3.05 15.08 -1.43
C ALA A 181 -2.23 13.91 -0.84
N PRO A 182 -0.92 13.79 -1.17
CA PRO A 182 -0.07 12.74 -0.60
C PRO A 182 -0.16 12.72 0.92
N ARG A 183 -0.61 11.59 1.47
CA ARG A 183 -0.86 11.43 2.91
C ARG A 183 0.36 10.79 3.57
N ALA A 184 0.88 11.43 4.60
CA ALA A 184 1.82 10.81 5.53
C ALA A 184 1.08 10.39 6.80
N THR A 185 1.26 9.15 7.23
CA THR A 185 0.70 8.63 8.49
C THR A 185 1.75 8.49 9.59
N CYS A 186 3.02 8.42 9.22
CA CYS A 186 4.13 8.33 10.15
C CYS A 186 4.46 9.68 10.80
N THR A 187 5.05 9.66 11.99
CA THR A 187 5.45 10.83 12.78
C THR A 187 6.48 11.74 12.09
N CYS A 188 7.27 11.20 11.15
CA CYS A 188 8.20 11.97 10.32
C CYS A 188 7.51 12.79 9.21
N ASN A 189 6.20 12.64 9.00
CA ASN A 189 5.43 13.26 7.92
C ASN A 189 5.93 12.96 6.50
N LEU A 190 6.66 11.87 6.33
CA LEU A 190 7.03 11.34 5.02
C LEU A 190 5.98 10.31 4.57
N PRO A 191 5.50 10.38 3.32
CA PRO A 191 4.60 9.37 2.76
C PRO A 191 5.36 8.08 2.49
N TYR A 192 4.60 6.99 2.34
CA TYR A 192 5.14 5.70 1.94
C TYR A 192 5.74 5.77 0.52
N ASN A 193 6.98 5.29 0.39
CA ASN A 193 7.65 5.07 -0.89
C ASN A 193 7.96 3.56 -1.05
N PRO A 194 7.28 2.84 -1.97
CA PRO A 194 7.52 1.41 -2.15
C PRO A 194 8.86 1.08 -2.79
N SER A 195 9.53 2.03 -3.44
CA SER A 195 10.89 1.82 -3.98
C SER A 195 11.98 1.96 -2.93
N ASP A 196 11.66 2.40 -1.71
CA ASP A 196 12.66 2.59 -0.66
C ASP A 196 12.95 1.26 0.04
N ALA A 197 14.06 0.65 -0.35
CA ALA A 197 14.53 -0.63 0.18
C ALA A 197 15.33 -0.48 1.49
N ALA A 198 15.46 0.73 2.03
CA ALA A 198 16.19 0.92 3.28
C ALA A 198 15.44 0.22 4.44
N PRO A 199 16.15 -0.49 5.35
CA PRO A 199 15.50 -1.20 6.45
C PRO A 199 14.64 -0.30 7.37
N ASP A 200 15.00 0.98 7.49
CA ASP A 200 14.25 1.97 8.25
C ASP A 200 13.02 2.51 7.51
N ALA A 201 12.98 2.39 6.18
CA ALA A 201 11.85 2.74 5.33
C ALA A 201 10.71 1.70 5.36
N LEU A 202 10.99 0.48 5.86
CA LEU A 202 9.95 -0.51 6.16
C LEU A 202 8.89 0.11 7.08
N MET A 203 7.62 0.02 6.70
CA MET A 203 6.53 0.59 7.50
C MET A 203 5.71 -0.51 8.18
N HIS A 204 5.48 -0.37 9.48
CA HIS A 204 4.56 -1.19 10.24
C HIS A 204 3.18 -0.54 10.33
N PHE A 205 2.13 -1.36 10.28
CA PHE A 205 0.75 -0.93 10.43
C PHE A 205 0.25 -1.15 11.86
N CYS A 206 -0.37 -0.13 12.45
CA CYS A 206 -1.06 -0.30 13.72
C CYS A 206 -2.45 -0.92 13.50
N PRO A 207 -2.73 -2.14 14.01
CA PRO A 207 -4.00 -2.83 13.76
C PRO A 207 -5.18 -2.26 14.56
N GLN A 208 -4.94 -1.29 15.44
CA GLN A 208 -5.98 -0.65 16.25
C GLN A 208 -7.00 0.07 15.34
N PRO A 209 -8.31 -0.29 15.31
CA PRO A 209 -9.29 0.35 14.42
C PRO A 209 -9.40 1.87 14.55
N ALA A 210 -9.16 2.40 15.75
CA ALA A 210 -9.13 3.85 15.99
C ALA A 210 -7.86 4.55 15.46
N CYS A 211 -6.81 3.81 15.10
CA CYS A 211 -5.52 4.35 14.63
C CYS A 211 -5.30 4.09 13.13
N ARG A 212 -5.17 2.82 12.71
CA ARG A 212 -4.95 2.37 11.31
C ARG A 212 -3.90 3.20 10.54
N ASN A 213 -2.84 3.60 11.22
CA ASN A 213 -1.73 4.36 10.63
C ASN A 213 -0.52 3.46 10.39
N TYR A 214 0.33 3.87 9.44
CA TYR A 214 1.61 3.25 9.17
C TYR A 214 2.75 4.08 9.75
N TYR A 215 3.77 3.40 10.27
CA TYR A 215 4.95 4.02 10.87
C TYR A 215 6.21 3.37 10.35
N HIS A 216 7.18 4.18 9.90
CA HIS A 216 8.52 3.69 9.55
C HIS A 216 9.17 3.01 10.75
N SER A 217 9.90 1.93 10.51
CA SER A 217 10.58 1.16 11.54
C SER A 217 11.51 2.04 12.37
N GLY A 218 12.23 2.96 11.73
CA GLY A 218 13.11 3.92 12.41
C GLY A 218 12.38 5.02 13.20
N CYS A 219 11.06 5.20 12.99
CA CYS A 219 10.23 6.21 13.67
C CYS A 219 9.42 5.64 14.84
N ILE A 220 9.43 4.32 15.04
CA ILE A 220 8.74 3.66 16.15
C ILE A 220 9.67 3.64 17.36
N THR A 221 9.16 4.08 18.50
CA THR A 221 9.91 4.03 19.76
C THR A 221 9.90 2.60 20.30
N THR A 222 11.06 2.02 20.55
CA THR A 222 11.19 0.79 21.33
C THR A 222 11.13 1.13 22.82
N LYS A 223 10.13 0.63 23.54
CA LYS A 223 10.23 0.51 25.00
C LYS A 223 10.81 -0.87 25.33
N GLY A 224 11.59 -0.95 26.41
CA GLY A 224 12.03 -2.24 26.94
C GLY A 224 10.80 -3.06 27.29
N ALA A 225 10.57 -4.12 26.52
CA ALA A 225 9.55 -5.11 26.83
C ALA A 225 10.23 -6.22 27.64
N PRO A 226 9.54 -6.85 28.60
CA PRO A 226 10.03 -8.12 29.11
C PRO A 226 10.30 -9.06 27.93
N PRO A 227 11.29 -9.98 28.04
CA PRO A 227 11.59 -10.93 26.98
C PRO A 227 10.29 -11.57 26.50
N ALA A 228 10.15 -11.75 25.18
CA ALA A 228 8.98 -12.34 24.51
C ALA A 228 8.75 -13.79 24.97
N THR A 229 8.37 -13.94 26.24
CA THR A 229 7.82 -15.12 26.85
C THR A 229 6.42 -15.21 26.26
N GLU A 230 6.25 -16.12 25.31
CA GLU A 230 5.00 -16.40 24.60
C GLU A 230 4.29 -15.11 24.17
N ARG A 231 4.80 -14.48 23.08
CA ARG A 231 4.22 -13.31 22.36
C ARG A 231 2.81 -13.08 22.84
N ASP A 232 2.55 -12.03 23.61
CA ASP A 232 1.21 -11.75 24.13
C ASP A 232 0.23 -11.79 22.95
N ARG A 233 -0.42 -12.94 22.73
CA ARG A 233 -1.36 -13.15 21.63
C ARG A 233 -2.73 -12.61 22.04
N GLY A 234 -2.81 -11.81 23.11
CA GLY A 234 -4.02 -11.10 23.51
C GLY A 234 -4.60 -10.27 22.37
N PHE A 235 -3.77 -9.81 21.43
CA PHE A 235 -4.28 -9.15 20.22
C PHE A 235 -5.07 -10.07 19.27
N LEU A 236 -4.90 -11.41 19.33
CA LEU A 236 -5.71 -12.37 18.59
C LEU A 236 -7.10 -12.56 19.22
N LEU A 237 -7.27 -12.18 20.49
CA LEU A 237 -8.58 -12.15 21.16
C LEU A 237 -9.38 -10.91 20.80
N ARG A 238 -8.84 -10.07 19.92
CA ARG A 238 -9.40 -8.79 19.57
C ARG A 238 -9.88 -8.82 18.13
N ASP A 239 -11.10 -8.38 17.94
CA ASP A 239 -11.68 -8.23 16.61
C ASP A 239 -10.82 -7.21 15.82
N PRO A 240 -10.24 -7.60 14.67
CA PRO A 240 -9.39 -6.71 13.88
C PRO A 240 -10.15 -5.54 13.26
N ASP A 241 -11.46 -5.64 13.10
CA ASP A 241 -12.31 -4.64 12.46
C ASP A 241 -12.94 -3.70 13.48
N THR A 242 -13.50 -4.25 14.57
CA THR A 242 -14.21 -3.46 15.60
C THR A 242 -13.34 -3.11 16.81
N GLY A 243 -12.29 -3.89 17.05
CA GLY A 243 -11.40 -3.70 18.19
C GLY A 243 -11.98 -4.18 19.51
N VAL A 244 -13.13 -4.85 19.49
CA VAL A 244 -13.78 -5.46 20.64
C VAL A 244 -13.02 -6.73 21.03
N TYR A 245 -12.81 -6.92 22.33
CA TYR A 245 -12.22 -8.16 22.85
C TYR A 245 -13.27 -9.23 23.01
N LEU A 246 -12.89 -10.49 22.77
CA LEU A 246 -13.70 -11.63 23.16
C LEU A 246 -13.85 -11.66 24.68
N GLU A 247 -15.10 -11.59 25.13
CA GLU A 247 -15.45 -11.99 26.48
C GLU A 247 -15.44 -13.52 26.52
N LEU A 248 -14.25 -14.11 26.68
CA LEU A 248 -14.14 -15.52 27.05
C LEU A 248 -14.66 -15.61 28.48
N ASP A 249 -15.93 -16.04 28.58
CA ASP A 249 -16.70 -16.01 29.80
C ASP A 249 -15.90 -16.65 30.95
N LEU A 250 -15.64 -15.86 31.99
CA LEU A 250 -14.96 -16.25 33.23
C LEU A 250 -15.84 -17.22 34.06
N MET A 251 -16.43 -18.24 33.44
CA MET A 251 -17.22 -19.27 34.12
C MET A 251 -16.35 -20.39 34.70
N SER A 252 -15.15 -20.05 35.18
CA SER A 252 -14.33 -20.97 35.99
C SER A 252 -13.77 -20.29 37.24
N SER A 253 -14.66 -19.72 38.06
CA SER A 253 -14.50 -19.72 39.52
C SER A 253 -15.86 -19.50 40.19
N ALA A 254 -16.68 -20.54 40.21
CA ALA A 254 -17.76 -20.65 41.19
C ALA A 254 -17.14 -20.83 42.58
N SER A 255 -16.82 -19.73 43.27
CA SER A 255 -16.95 -19.56 44.74
C SER A 255 -16.20 -18.30 45.21
N GLU A 256 -16.85 -17.13 45.26
CA GLU A 256 -16.64 -16.18 46.35
C GLU A 256 -17.85 -15.24 46.49
N PRO A 257 -18.26 -14.84 47.72
CA PRO A 257 -19.49 -14.10 47.95
C PRO A 257 -19.38 -12.63 47.51
N PRO A 258 -20.51 -11.98 47.18
CA PRO A 258 -20.51 -10.68 46.51
C PRO A 258 -20.05 -9.55 47.44
N LYS A 259 -18.87 -8.98 47.16
CA LYS A 259 -18.49 -7.66 47.71
C LYS A 259 -19.13 -6.56 46.87
N LYS A 260 -19.74 -5.58 47.56
CA LYS A 260 -20.55 -4.48 47.03
C LYS A 260 -19.92 -3.77 45.82
N ARG A 261 -20.59 -3.85 44.66
CA ARG A 261 -20.26 -3.13 43.42
C ARG A 261 -20.35 -1.61 43.63
N ARG A 262 -19.24 -0.91 43.46
CA ARG A 262 -19.22 0.50 43.05
C ARG A 262 -19.39 0.56 41.53
N ARG A 263 -20.27 1.45 41.06
CA ARG A 263 -20.49 1.72 39.63
C ARG A 263 -19.20 2.26 38.99
N PRO A 264 -18.76 1.76 37.82
CA PRO A 264 -17.73 2.42 37.05
C PRO A 264 -18.35 3.51 36.16
N SER A 265 -17.71 4.68 36.14
CA SER A 265 -17.91 5.72 35.16
C SER A 265 -17.27 5.32 33.83
N ALA A 266 -17.92 5.70 32.74
CA ALA A 266 -17.42 5.51 31.38
C ALA A 266 -16.20 6.42 31.12
N SER A 267 -15.01 5.84 30.97
CA SER A 267 -13.88 6.46 30.26
C SER A 267 -12.70 5.48 30.06
N HIS A 268 -12.25 5.38 28.81
CA HIS A 268 -10.93 4.94 28.31
C HIS A 268 -10.42 3.52 28.63
N GLY A 269 -10.20 2.77 27.55
CA GLY A 269 -9.49 1.49 27.41
C GLY A 269 -8.90 0.85 28.67
N ALA A 270 -9.48 -0.28 29.07
CA ALA A 270 -8.87 -1.15 30.05
C ALA A 270 -7.49 -1.61 29.55
N PRO A 271 -6.47 -1.67 30.44
CA PRO A 271 -5.19 -2.30 30.09
C PRO A 271 -5.43 -3.76 29.70
N ALA A 272 -4.69 -4.24 28.70
CA ALA A 272 -4.70 -5.64 28.32
C ALA A 272 -4.32 -6.51 29.53
N PRO A 273 -5.00 -7.65 29.77
CA PRO A 273 -4.59 -8.58 30.83
C PRO A 273 -3.18 -9.10 30.55
N GLU A 274 -2.34 -9.19 31.58
CA GLU A 274 -1.02 -9.82 31.50
C GLU A 274 -1.20 -11.33 31.25
N GLY A 275 -1.04 -11.74 29.99
CA GLY A 275 -1.13 -13.13 29.55
C GLY A 275 -2.50 -13.55 29.01
N LEU A 276 -2.48 -14.55 28.12
CA LEU A 276 -3.68 -15.16 27.57
C LEU A 276 -4.43 -15.94 28.66
N PRO A 277 -5.76 -15.80 28.77
CA PRO A 277 -6.57 -16.70 29.60
C PRO A 277 -6.30 -18.16 29.21
N ALA A 278 -6.21 -19.08 30.19
CA ALA A 278 -5.92 -20.49 29.91
C ALA A 278 -6.86 -21.12 28.87
N GLN A 279 -8.13 -20.70 28.87
CA GLN A 279 -9.12 -21.11 27.87
C GLN A 279 -8.78 -20.62 26.47
N ALA A 280 -8.31 -19.38 26.33
CA ALA A 280 -7.85 -18.82 25.06
C ALA A 280 -6.67 -19.62 24.52
N GLN A 281 -5.71 -19.95 25.38
CA GLN A 281 -4.54 -20.74 25.00
C GLN A 281 -4.95 -22.14 24.52
N ALA A 282 -5.83 -22.82 25.27
CA ALA A 282 -6.33 -24.14 24.89
C ALA A 282 -7.08 -24.14 23.54
N LEU A 283 -7.84 -23.07 23.26
CA LEU A 283 -8.52 -22.91 21.96
C LEU A 283 -7.50 -22.65 20.83
N LEU A 284 -6.52 -21.78 21.05
CA LEU A 284 -5.44 -21.50 20.09
C LEU A 284 -4.62 -22.75 19.76
N ASP A 285 -4.32 -23.59 20.75
CA ASP A 285 -3.60 -24.85 20.56
C ASP A 285 -4.40 -25.87 19.73
N GLY A 286 -5.72 -25.70 19.66
CA GLY A 286 -6.62 -26.51 18.83
C GLY A 286 -6.73 -26.03 17.37
N LEU A 287 -6.18 -24.86 17.03
CA LEU A 287 -6.21 -24.30 15.68
C LEU A 287 -5.02 -24.78 14.83
N PRO A 288 -5.13 -24.74 13.48
CA PRO A 288 -3.99 -25.03 12.61
C PRO A 288 -2.77 -24.15 12.96
N PRO A 289 -1.60 -24.73 13.32
CA PRO A 289 -0.44 -23.94 13.77
C PRO A 289 0.03 -22.91 12.75
N VAL A 290 -0.13 -23.23 11.46
CA VAL A 290 0.21 -22.36 10.34
C VAL A 290 -0.68 -21.11 10.31
N LEU A 291 -1.98 -21.25 10.54
CA LEU A 291 -2.93 -20.14 10.60
C LEU A 291 -2.63 -19.22 11.79
N VAL A 292 -2.40 -19.79 12.97
CA VAL A 292 -2.05 -19.02 14.17
C VAL A 292 -0.72 -18.29 13.97
N SER A 293 0.27 -18.93 13.34
CA SER A 293 1.54 -18.31 12.99
C SER A 293 1.35 -17.12 12.04
N ALA A 294 0.54 -17.26 10.99
CA ALA A 294 0.23 -16.19 10.05
C ALA A 294 -0.50 -15.02 10.73
N ALA A 295 -1.49 -15.31 11.58
CA ALA A 295 -2.23 -14.29 12.33
C ALA A 295 -1.34 -13.53 13.32
N ALA A 296 -0.31 -14.20 13.85
CA ALA A 296 0.63 -13.63 14.82
C ALA A 296 1.76 -12.82 14.19
N GLN A 297 1.80 -12.67 12.86
CA GLN A 297 2.79 -11.84 12.19
C GLN A 297 2.52 -10.34 12.44
N PRO A 298 3.57 -9.51 12.49
CA PRO A 298 3.40 -8.06 12.37
C PRO A 298 2.88 -7.71 10.97
N ILE A 299 2.10 -6.63 10.89
CA ILE A 299 1.62 -6.12 9.61
C ILE A 299 2.62 -5.09 9.09
N VAL A 300 3.18 -5.33 7.91
CA VAL A 300 4.23 -4.51 7.31
C VAL A 300 3.99 -4.29 5.82
N LYS A 301 4.47 -3.17 5.30
CA LYS A 301 4.59 -2.88 3.86
C LYS A 301 6.00 -2.40 3.50
N GLY A 302 6.42 -2.70 2.27
CA GLY A 302 7.79 -2.57 1.77
C GLY A 302 8.43 -3.94 1.52
N GLY A 303 9.73 -3.96 1.21
CA GLY A 303 10.47 -5.17 0.77
C GLY A 303 10.56 -6.33 1.76
N ALA A 304 9.91 -6.28 2.92
CA ALA A 304 9.87 -7.38 3.89
C ALA A 304 8.92 -8.52 3.50
N PHE A 305 7.93 -8.27 2.62
CA PHE A 305 7.01 -9.30 2.15
C PHE A 305 6.86 -9.24 0.62
N PRO A 306 7.79 -9.85 -0.14
CA PRO A 306 7.81 -9.77 -1.60
C PRO A 306 6.50 -10.23 -2.27
N ALA A 307 5.83 -11.24 -1.71
CA ALA A 307 4.57 -11.76 -2.24
C ALA A 307 3.41 -10.74 -2.19
N GLY A 308 3.48 -9.74 -1.30
CA GLY A 308 2.51 -8.64 -1.23
C GLY A 308 2.96 -7.37 -1.94
N GLY A 309 4.19 -7.34 -2.46
CA GLY A 309 4.80 -6.22 -3.17
C GLY A 309 4.57 -4.87 -2.49
N VAL A 310 3.99 -3.93 -3.23
CA VAL A 310 3.71 -2.55 -2.79
C VAL A 310 2.77 -2.50 -1.58
N VAL A 311 1.81 -3.43 -1.48
CA VAL A 311 0.76 -3.44 -0.46
C VAL A 311 1.26 -4.03 0.86
N GLY A 312 2.21 -4.96 0.78
CA GLY A 312 2.71 -5.70 1.93
C GLY A 312 1.78 -6.84 2.34
N ASN A 313 1.82 -7.22 3.62
CA ASN A 313 1.15 -8.44 4.10
C ASN A 313 -0.21 -8.20 4.79
N ILE A 314 -0.73 -6.97 4.75
CA ILE A 314 -1.90 -6.56 5.54
C ILE A 314 -3.11 -7.46 5.36
N THR A 315 -3.50 -7.75 4.12
CA THR A 315 -4.68 -8.57 3.84
C THR A 315 -4.48 -10.01 4.30
N ALA A 316 -3.32 -10.61 4.05
CA ALA A 316 -3.04 -11.98 4.48
C ALA A 316 -3.05 -12.12 6.01
N VAL A 317 -2.43 -11.18 6.74
CA VAL A 317 -2.39 -11.21 8.20
C VAL A 317 -3.76 -10.89 8.81
N LEU A 318 -4.49 -9.89 8.31
CA LEU A 318 -5.81 -9.54 8.83
C LEU A 318 -6.84 -10.64 8.56
N THR A 319 -6.82 -11.26 7.38
CA THR A 319 -7.67 -12.43 7.09
C THR A 319 -7.37 -13.57 8.05
N ALA A 320 -6.09 -13.89 8.30
CA ALA A 320 -5.73 -14.89 9.29
C ALA A 320 -6.24 -14.52 10.71
N ARG A 321 -6.10 -13.26 11.11
CA ARG A 321 -6.61 -12.77 12.41
C ARG A 321 -8.12 -12.87 12.52
N ARG A 322 -8.87 -12.54 11.46
CA ARG A 322 -10.34 -12.69 11.41
C ARG A 322 -10.76 -14.15 11.58
N LEU A 323 -10.14 -15.07 10.84
CA LEU A 323 -10.42 -16.50 10.95
C LEU A 323 -10.12 -17.05 12.35
N VAL A 324 -8.99 -16.64 12.95
CA VAL A 324 -8.66 -17.02 14.34
C VAL A 324 -9.70 -16.45 15.30
N PHE A 325 -10.03 -15.17 15.20
CA PHE A 325 -11.01 -14.53 16.07
C PHE A 325 -12.39 -15.20 16.00
N GLU A 326 -12.88 -15.52 14.79
CA GLU A 326 -14.15 -16.22 14.59
C GLU A 326 -14.13 -17.61 15.24
N ALA A 327 -13.05 -18.37 15.05
CA ALA A 327 -12.91 -19.68 15.67
C ALA A 327 -12.90 -19.62 17.20
N LEU A 328 -12.22 -18.61 17.77
CA LEU A 328 -12.19 -18.38 19.21
C LEU A 328 -13.55 -17.92 19.75
N ARG A 329 -14.28 -17.06 19.02
CA ARG A 329 -15.62 -16.58 19.38
C ARG A 329 -16.63 -17.72 19.46
N ASP A 330 -16.63 -18.56 18.44
CA ASP A 330 -17.65 -19.61 18.28
C ASP A 330 -17.26 -20.89 19.03
N GLY A 331 -16.06 -20.95 19.60
CA GLY A 331 -15.50 -22.14 20.25
C GLY A 331 -15.35 -23.32 19.29
N GLN A 332 -15.31 -23.05 17.98
CA GLN A 332 -15.28 -24.05 16.92
C GLN A 332 -13.87 -24.26 16.40
N LYS A 333 -13.59 -25.48 15.94
CA LYS A 333 -12.40 -25.75 15.15
C LYS A 333 -12.59 -25.10 13.77
N VAL A 334 -11.56 -24.41 13.30
CA VAL A 334 -11.50 -23.94 11.91
C VAL A 334 -11.71 -25.13 10.98
N THR A 335 -12.66 -25.02 10.05
CA THR A 335 -13.00 -26.09 9.12
C THR A 335 -11.82 -26.43 8.20
N ASP A 336 -11.77 -27.68 7.75
CA ASP A 336 -10.88 -28.06 6.66
C ASP A 336 -11.18 -27.17 5.44
N GLY A 337 -10.14 -26.61 4.81
CA GLY A 337 -10.27 -25.71 3.65
C GLY A 337 -10.17 -24.21 3.94
N TRP A 338 -9.83 -23.80 5.16
CA TRP A 338 -9.62 -22.37 5.51
C TRP A 338 -8.62 -21.64 4.60
N GLN A 339 -7.68 -22.37 4.00
CA GLN A 339 -6.71 -21.85 3.05
C GLN A 339 -7.38 -21.22 1.82
N ALA A 340 -8.59 -21.64 1.46
CA ALA A 340 -9.36 -21.07 0.35
C ALA A 340 -9.88 -19.65 0.65
N HIS A 341 -9.89 -19.24 1.93
CA HIS A 341 -10.24 -17.88 2.33
C HIS A 341 -9.02 -16.95 2.40
N MET A 342 -7.81 -17.50 2.33
CA MET A 342 -6.58 -16.71 2.37
C MET A 342 -6.27 -16.14 0.97
N PRO A 343 -5.71 -14.92 0.89
CA PRO A 343 -5.33 -14.33 -0.40
C PRO A 343 -4.16 -15.08 -1.04
N ASP A 344 -4.01 -14.96 -2.35
CA ASP A 344 -2.89 -15.56 -3.07
C ASP A 344 -1.52 -15.16 -2.47
N GLY A 345 -0.58 -16.10 -2.45
CA GLY A 345 0.78 -15.88 -1.92
C GLY A 345 0.88 -15.84 -0.39
N TRP A 346 -0.20 -16.06 0.36
CA TRP A 346 -0.18 -16.07 1.83
C TRP A 346 0.82 -17.08 2.42
N GLN A 347 1.13 -18.16 1.71
CA GLN A 347 2.07 -19.20 2.14
C GLN A 347 3.46 -18.62 2.43
N ALA A 348 3.86 -17.54 1.73
CA ALA A 348 5.11 -16.86 1.97
C ALA A 348 5.22 -16.29 3.40
N LEU A 349 4.10 -16.03 4.09
CA LEU A 349 4.13 -15.60 5.51
C LEU A 349 4.70 -16.66 6.43
N VAL A 350 4.56 -17.93 6.05
CA VAL A 350 4.96 -19.09 6.85
C VAL A 350 6.43 -19.41 6.64
N ASP A 351 6.92 -19.16 5.43
CA ASP A 351 8.32 -19.38 5.04
C ASP A 351 9.27 -18.31 5.59
N VAL A 352 8.76 -17.12 5.91
CA VAL A 352 9.49 -16.08 6.66
C VAL A 352 9.66 -16.56 8.09
N ARG A 353 10.68 -17.39 8.34
CA ARG A 353 11.11 -17.74 9.70
C ARG A 353 11.43 -16.44 10.45
N LEU A 354 10.60 -16.13 11.44
CA LEU A 354 10.71 -15.02 12.39
C LEU A 354 12.03 -14.94 13.19
N GLY A 355 13.05 -15.72 12.84
CA GLY A 355 14.37 -15.76 13.50
C GLY A 355 15.54 -15.32 12.63
N GLU A 356 15.38 -15.12 11.32
CA GLU A 356 16.47 -14.70 10.44
C GLU A 356 16.00 -13.55 9.53
N GLY A 357 16.22 -12.30 9.95
CA GLY A 357 16.29 -11.20 8.96
C GLY A 357 15.61 -9.86 9.27
N VAL A 358 14.86 -9.70 10.35
CA VAL A 358 14.38 -8.36 10.78
C VAL A 358 14.94 -8.01 12.16
N SER A 359 16.26 -8.18 12.32
CA SER A 359 16.96 -7.53 13.43
C SER A 359 17.06 -6.04 13.09
N ALA A 360 16.20 -5.24 13.73
CA ALA A 360 16.28 -3.78 13.74
C ALA A 360 17.54 -3.25 14.47
N THR A 361 18.57 -4.08 14.71
CA THR A 361 19.72 -3.75 15.56
C THR A 361 21.05 -4.26 14.99
N ARG A 362 21.36 -3.96 13.73
CA ARG A 362 22.77 -3.81 13.32
C ARG A 362 23.03 -2.41 12.78
N ARG A 363 23.27 -1.48 13.70
CA ARG A 363 24.01 -0.25 13.36
C ARG A 363 25.32 -0.68 12.68
N PRO A 364 25.64 -0.21 11.46
CA PRO A 364 26.96 -0.44 10.91
C PRO A 364 27.97 0.16 11.89
N ARG A 365 28.86 -0.68 12.39
CA ARG A 365 30.00 -0.26 13.20
C ARG A 365 30.83 0.65 12.30
N VAL A 366 30.65 1.96 12.44
CA VAL A 366 31.50 2.95 11.76
C VAL A 366 32.91 2.67 12.25
N ALA A 367 33.75 2.11 11.38
CA ALA A 367 35.14 1.86 11.67
C ALA A 367 35.85 3.22 11.82
N ARG A 368 35.92 3.71 13.06
CA ARG A 368 36.75 4.85 13.40
C ARG A 368 38.20 4.39 13.32
N TRP A 369 38.84 4.68 12.19
CA TRP A 369 40.29 4.60 12.08
C TRP A 369 40.92 5.61 13.03
N SER A 370 41.43 5.11 14.15
CA SER A 370 42.39 5.83 14.99
C SER A 370 43.70 5.06 14.92
N ALA A 371 44.69 5.68 14.29
CA ALA A 371 46.06 5.20 14.28
C ALA A 371 46.67 5.26 15.68
N GLY A 372 47.41 4.22 16.06
CA GLY A 372 48.45 4.28 17.08
C GLY A 372 48.13 3.65 18.43
N GLY A 373 48.84 2.56 18.74
CA GLY A 373 49.33 2.31 20.10
C GLY A 373 48.86 1.02 20.80
N GLY A 374 49.83 0.12 21.04
CA GLY A 374 49.90 -0.67 22.27
C GLY A 374 49.12 -1.98 22.33
N PHE A 375 49.78 -3.09 22.00
CA PHE A 375 49.28 -4.44 22.22
C PHE A 375 49.47 -4.84 23.70
N SER A 376 48.37 -4.91 24.48
CA SER A 376 48.34 -5.47 25.83
C SER A 376 47.43 -6.70 25.86
N LYS A 377 47.98 -7.87 26.22
CA LYS A 377 47.26 -9.14 26.36
C LYS A 377 46.50 -9.17 27.69
N GLY A 378 45.24 -8.73 27.68
CA GLY A 378 44.28 -8.96 28.77
C GLY A 378 43.43 -10.20 28.51
N LYS A 379 43.52 -11.20 29.39
CA LYS A 379 42.59 -12.35 29.43
C LYS A 379 41.21 -11.87 29.91
N GLY A 380 40.32 -11.52 28.99
CA GLY A 380 38.91 -11.25 29.27
C GLY A 380 38.07 -12.52 29.15
N LYS A 381 37.35 -12.88 30.22
CA LYS A 381 36.30 -13.90 30.21
C LYS A 381 35.28 -13.58 29.10
N ALA A 382 34.97 -14.57 28.26
CA ALA A 382 33.84 -14.51 27.36
C ALA A 382 32.56 -14.32 28.19
N LYS A 383 31.93 -13.15 28.04
CA LYS A 383 30.53 -12.96 28.45
C LYS A 383 29.70 -13.82 27.50
N THR A 384 28.95 -14.74 28.10
CA THR A 384 27.87 -15.47 27.45
C THR A 384 26.91 -14.49 26.79
N ASP A 385 26.50 -14.83 25.58
CA ASP A 385 25.64 -14.07 24.69
C ASP A 385 24.44 -13.49 25.44
N ASP A 386 24.30 -12.16 25.40
CA ASP A 386 23.07 -11.48 25.79
C ASP A 386 21.95 -12.05 24.90
N ALA A 387 21.00 -12.76 25.51
CA ALA A 387 19.80 -13.19 24.84
C ALA A 387 19.16 -11.95 24.18
N ASP A 388 19.03 -11.97 22.85
CA ASP A 388 18.43 -10.89 22.07
C ASP A 388 17.10 -10.48 22.71
N GLU A 389 17.10 -9.32 23.36
CA GLU A 389 15.93 -8.73 23.99
C GLU A 389 14.93 -8.40 22.87
N VAL A 390 13.88 -9.21 22.75
CA VAL A 390 12.83 -9.02 21.74
C VAL A 390 12.02 -7.79 22.16
N LEU A 391 12.29 -6.66 21.51
CA LEU A 391 11.60 -5.39 21.77
C LEU A 391 10.21 -5.43 21.14
N ALA A 392 9.16 -5.27 21.96
CA ALA A 392 7.81 -5.01 21.46
C ALA A 392 7.73 -3.58 20.89
N LEU A 393 7.20 -3.45 19.68
CA LEU A 393 6.99 -2.16 19.04
C LEU A 393 5.68 -1.55 19.54
N GLU A 394 5.71 -0.29 19.99
CA GLU A 394 4.53 0.45 20.43
C GLU A 394 4.15 1.53 19.42
N CYS A 395 2.85 1.61 19.11
CA CYS A 395 2.30 2.62 18.24
C CYS A 395 2.47 4.03 18.83
N PRO A 396 3.15 4.95 18.13
CA PRO A 396 3.28 6.33 18.61
C PRO A 396 1.95 7.08 18.72
N GLY A 397 0.93 6.67 17.95
CA GLY A 397 -0.38 7.32 17.93
C GLY A 397 -1.30 6.92 19.08
N CYS A 398 -1.37 5.62 19.40
CA CYS A 398 -2.32 5.10 20.40
C CYS A 398 -1.68 4.33 21.56
N GLY A 399 -0.36 4.11 21.55
CA GLY A 399 0.37 3.32 22.55
C GLY A 399 0.09 1.81 22.52
N GLY A 400 -0.64 1.33 21.52
CA GLY A 400 -0.95 -0.11 21.36
C GLY A 400 0.19 -0.88 20.67
N PRO A 401 0.21 -2.22 20.75
CA PRO A 401 1.22 -3.03 20.10
C PRO A 401 1.13 -2.93 18.56
N ILE A 402 2.29 -3.05 17.90
CA ILE A 402 2.46 -3.05 16.43
C ILE A 402 3.05 -4.38 15.96
#